data_AF-A0A920KEN4-F1
#
_entry.id   AF-A0A920KEN4-F1
#
_cell.length_a   1.000
_cell.length_b   1.000
_cell.length_c   1.000
_cell.angle_alpha   90.00
_cell.angle_beta   90.00
_cell.angle_gamma   90.00
#
_symmetry.space_group_name_H-M   'P 1'
#
loop_
_entity.id
_entity.type
_entity.pdbx_description
1 polymer ?
#
loop_
_entity_poly.entity_id
_entity_poly.type
_entity_poly.pdbx_seq_one_letter_code
_entity_poly.pdbx_strand_id
1 'polypeptide(L)' 'MKMAGRTGGERVKMINLQVLKVIPEKNILIVKGSVPGSKGSYLIVEK' A
#
# COMPACT_ATOMS: atom_id res chain seq x y z
N MET A 1 -16.07 -10.74 21.97
CA MET A 1 -15.72 -11.93 21.15
C MET A 1 -15.69 -11.51 19.69
N LYS A 2 -14.73 -11.98 18.89
CA LYS A 2 -14.79 -11.86 17.42
C LYS A 2 -15.66 -13.02 16.90
N MET A 3 -16.71 -12.72 16.14
CA MET A 3 -17.59 -13.72 15.50
C MET A 3 -17.31 -13.78 13.99
N ALA A 4 -17.82 -14.81 13.31
CA ALA A 4 -17.62 -14.99 11.87
C ALA A 4 -18.30 -13.86 11.06
N GLY A 5 -17.60 -13.38 10.02
CA GLY A 5 -18.07 -12.34 9.10
C GLY A 5 -17.08 -12.14 7.95
N ARG A 6 -17.43 -11.30 6.96
CA ARG A 6 -16.53 -10.95 5.86
C ARG A 6 -15.40 -10.07 6.39
N THR A 7 -14.16 -10.55 6.31
CA THR A 7 -12.97 -9.82 6.75
C THR A 7 -12.27 -9.15 5.57
N GLY A 8 -11.74 -7.94 5.79
CA GLY A 8 -10.99 -7.18 4.79
C GLY A 8 -11.87 -6.31 3.89
N GLY A 9 -11.24 -5.61 2.95
CA GLY A 9 -11.89 -4.60 2.10
C GLY A 9 -11.99 -3.22 2.74
N GLU A 10 -11.51 -3.06 3.97
CA GLU A 10 -11.35 -1.76 4.61
C GLU A 10 -10.10 -1.05 4.07
N ARG A 11 -10.11 0.30 4.12
CA ARG A 11 -8.94 1.10 3.74
C ARG A 11 -7.90 1.03 4.86
N VAL A 12 -6.74 0.44 4.56
CA VAL A 12 -5.63 0.29 5.51
C VAL A 12 -4.46 1.16 5.07
N LYS A 13 -3.82 1.85 6.03
CA LYS A 13 -2.60 2.63 5.80
C LYS A 13 -1.41 1.90 6.44
N MET A 14 -0.40 1.59 5.63
CA MET A 14 0.91 1.15 6.13
C MET A 14 1.72 2.38 6.53
N ILE A 15 2.24 2.37 7.75
CA ILE A 15 3.11 3.42 8.28
C ILE A 15 4.58 3.03 8.09
N ASN A 16 5.45 4.04 7.95
CA ASN A 16 6.91 3.88 7.91
C ASN A 16 7.43 2.97 6.77
N LEU A 17 6.77 2.99 5.61
CA LEU A 17 7.33 2.35 4.41
C LEU A 17 8.55 3.13 3.91
N GLN A 18 9.65 2.43 3.66
CA GLN A 18 10.88 3.04 3.17
C GLN A 18 10.85 3.12 1.64
N VAL A 19 11.03 4.32 1.09
CA VAL A 19 11.26 4.51 -0.35
C VAL A 19 12.69 4.12 -0.67
N LEU A 20 12.86 3.14 -1.57
CA LEU A 20 14.19 2.67 -1.99
C LEU A 20 14.70 3.47 -3.18
N LYS A 21 13.84 3.72 -4.18
CA LYS A 21 14.23 4.40 -5.41
C LYS A 21 13.05 5.09 -6.05
N VAL A 22 13.30 6.26 -6.62
CA VAL A 22 12.36 6.99 -7.48
C VAL A 22 12.97 7.03 -8.87
N ILE A 23 12.23 6.55 -9.87
CA ILE A 23 12.63 6.59 -11.28
C ILE A 23 11.63 7.50 -12.01
N PRO A 24 11.89 8.81 -12.08
CA PRO A 24 10.94 9.78 -12.60
C PRO A 24 10.68 9.59 -14.11
N GLU A 25 11.69 9.16 -14.87
CA GLU A 25 11.57 8.88 -16.31
C GLU A 25 10.47 7.87 -16.66
N LYS A 26 10.22 6.91 -15.75
CA LYS A 26 9.23 5.85 -15.93
C LYS A 26 8.02 6.03 -15.00
N ASN A 27 8.00 7.09 -14.19
CA ASN A 27 7.02 7.30 -13.11
C ASN A 27 6.92 6.10 -12.14
N ILE A 28 8.06 5.48 -11.81
CA ILE A 28 8.11 4.32 -10.91
C ILE A 28 8.62 4.74 -9.53
N LEU A 29 7.89 4.33 -8.50
CA LEU A 29 8.29 4.44 -7.10
C LEU A 29 8.52 3.03 -6.53
N ILE A 30 9.74 2.74 -6.08
CA ILE A 30 10.08 1.47 -5.45
C ILE A 30 10.05 1.66 -3.93
N VAL A 31 9.18 0.90 -3.27
CA VAL A 31 9.04 0.89 -1.81
C VAL A 31 9.46 -0.46 -1.24
N LYS A 32 10.06 -0.44 -0.06
CA LYS A 32 10.39 -1.65 0.70
C LYS A 32 9.22 -2.00 1.61
N GLY A 33 8.63 -3.17 1.39
CA GLY A 33 7.56 -3.71 2.22
C GLY A 33 6.34 -4.14 1.41
N SER A 34 5.27 -4.46 2.11
CA SER A 34 3.99 -4.85 1.50
C SER A 34 3.11 -3.60 1.31
N VAL A 35 2.47 -3.50 0.15
CA VAL A 35 1.52 -2.43 -0.13
C VAL A 35 0.11 -3.01 -0.02
N PRO A 36 -0.78 -2.43 0.81
CA PRO A 36 -2.13 -2.94 0.96
C PRO A 36 -2.93 -2.69 -0.32
N GLY A 37 -3.72 -3.67 -0.73
CA GLY A 37 -4.52 -3.59 -1.96
C GLY A 37 -4.10 -4.60 -3.02
N SER A 38 -4.92 -4.74 -4.05
CA SER A 38 -4.63 -5.60 -5.20
C SER A 38 -3.76 -4.88 -6.23
N LYS A 39 -3.09 -5.65 -7.09
CA LYS A 39 -2.31 -5.10 -8.21
C LYS A 39 -3.22 -4.25 -9.12
N GLY A 40 -2.80 -3.02 -9.41
CA GLY A 40 -3.54 -2.07 -10.24
C GLY A 40 -4.59 -1.24 -9.49
N SER A 41 -4.70 -1.40 -8.17
CA SER A 41 -5.52 -0.51 -7.33
C SER A 41 -4.86 0.86 -7.16
N TYR A 42 -5.70 1.87 -6.91
CA TYR A 42 -5.23 3.21 -6.57
C TYR A 42 -4.76 3.28 -5.13
N LEU A 43 -3.68 4.01 -4.90
CA LEU A 43 -3.08 4.21 -3.60
C LEU A 43 -2.87 5.69 -3.37
N ILE A 44 -2.99 6.09 -2.10
CA ILE A 44 -2.70 7.45 -1.66
C ILE A 44 -1.40 7.37 -0.87
N VAL A 45 -0.38 8.08 -1.35
CA VAL A 45 0.93 8.17 -0.70
C VAL A 45 0.97 9.49 0.06
N GLU A 46 1.19 9.41 1.36
CA GLU A 46 1.31 10.55 2.27
C GLU A 46 2.74 10.61 2.83
N LYS A 47 3.25 11.82 3.05
CA LYS A 47 4.59 12.06 3.60
C LYS A 47 4.58 12.12 5.12
#